data_AF-A0A951HFL5-F1
#
_entry.id   AF-A0A951HFL5-F1
#
_cell.length_a   1.000
_cell.length_b   1.000
_cell.length_c   1.000
_cell.angle_alpha   90.00
_cell.angle_beta   90.00
_cell.angle_gamma   90.00
#
_symmetry.space_group_name_H-M   'P 1'
#
loop_
_entity.id
_entity.type
_entity.pdbx_description
1 polymer ?
#
loop_
_entity_poly.entity_id
_entity_poly.type
_entity_poly.pdbx_seq_one_letter_code
_entity_poly.pdbx_strand_id
1 'polypeptide(L)'
;MSSPHLYLVDGSSYIFRAFHVLPGLTNKFGLNVGAVYGYTTMLWKLAGDLNNEDGPTHLAVILDASESTFRNQMYDQYKANRPPPPPELVPQFPLIRDATRAFSIPCIEEEGLEADDIIACYAKAALADGWKVTIVSSDKDLMQLIEPPAGGKGGVDMLDTMRDRRIGTDEVIEKFGVPPAQLGDVLALMGDSVDNVPGVPGIGPKTASKLIQEYGDLESVLAAAPEMKPSKMRDNLIEHADKARLSRELVRLICDSPLPEPLDTLTLKGIPEEPLREFLEHHGFRTLLTRLGAQSQPAPTAIPTQAEVRPEPKIDRSLYETVTDEAALDRWIAEAAAKGRVALDTETDGRDCVTAKLVGISLATDCNKACYIPLEHGGDDLLAERPDQLPSELVLGKLKPLLEDPAVLKIGHNLKFDWVVLNRRGICVGPYDDTLVMSFNLDAGGLNSHAMDDLAKKHLDHECLTYKEVCGTGQKQIKFNQVPLDRATEYAAEDA
;
A
#
# COMPACT_ATOMS: atom_id res chain seq x y z
N MET A 1 -5.69 23.47 -29.75
CA MET A 1 -4.70 23.02 -28.76
C MET A 1 -5.47 22.71 -27.49
N SER A 2 -5.17 21.60 -26.81
CA SER A 2 -5.80 21.31 -25.52
C SER A 2 -5.47 22.43 -24.53
N SER A 3 -6.40 22.78 -23.64
CA SER A 3 -6.14 23.79 -22.60
C SER A 3 -5.04 23.28 -21.67
N PRO A 4 -4.06 24.10 -21.24
CA PRO A 4 -3.04 23.65 -20.31
C PRO A 4 -3.67 23.09 -19.02
N HIS A 5 -3.06 22.02 -18.54
CA HIS A 5 -3.44 21.32 -17.32
C HIS A 5 -2.24 21.30 -16.38
N LEU A 6 -2.40 21.91 -15.20
CA LEU A 6 -1.38 22.09 -14.17
C LEU A 6 -1.63 21.15 -12.99
N TYR A 7 -0.63 20.36 -12.63
CA TYR A 7 -0.61 19.58 -11.40
C TYR A 7 0.23 20.30 -10.34
N LEU A 8 -0.36 20.54 -9.17
CA LEU A 8 0.33 21.10 -8.02
C LEU A 8 0.42 20.03 -6.93
N VAL A 9 1.62 19.54 -6.67
CA VAL A 9 1.84 18.45 -5.71
C VAL A 9 2.25 19.03 -4.37
N ASP A 10 1.48 18.71 -3.34
CA ASP A 10 1.86 18.95 -1.95
C ASP A 10 2.96 17.95 -1.56
N GLY A 11 4.20 18.39 -1.73
CA GLY A 11 5.37 17.59 -1.46
C GLY A 11 5.58 17.36 0.04
N SER A 12 5.19 18.31 0.90
CA SER A 12 5.32 18.20 2.35
C SER A 12 4.52 17.00 2.87
N SER A 13 3.26 16.87 2.46
CA SER A 13 2.42 15.72 2.80
C SER A 13 3.00 14.39 2.28
N TYR A 14 3.58 14.40 1.07
CA TYR A 14 4.22 13.21 0.48
C TYR A 14 5.42 12.71 1.30
N ILE A 15 6.20 13.62 1.90
CA ILE A 15 7.40 13.23 2.67
C ILE A 15 7.02 12.40 3.89
N PHE A 16 6.10 12.91 4.72
CA PHE A 16 5.65 12.20 5.92
C PHE A 16 4.94 10.89 5.58
N ARG A 17 4.15 10.88 4.50
CA ARG A 17 3.54 9.65 3.98
C ARG A 17 4.59 8.60 3.61
N ALA A 18 5.61 8.98 2.85
CA ALA A 18 6.67 8.06 2.45
C ALA A 18 7.42 7.48 3.66
N PHE A 19 7.64 8.32 4.67
CA PHE A 19 8.34 7.95 5.89
C PHE A 19 7.57 6.92 6.73
N HIS A 20 6.25 7.05 6.87
CA HIS A 20 5.43 6.13 7.68
C HIS A 20 5.12 4.80 7.00
N VAL A 21 5.13 4.75 5.67
CA VAL A 21 4.78 3.54 4.90
C VAL A 21 5.95 2.58 4.75
N LEU A 22 7.18 3.10 4.57
CA LEU A 22 8.35 2.27 4.29
C LEU A 22 9.19 1.99 5.54
N PRO A 23 9.79 0.80 5.65
CA PRO A 23 10.75 0.52 6.72
C PRO A 23 11.98 1.42 6.59
N GLY A 24 12.81 1.46 7.65
CA GLY A 24 14.11 2.13 7.63
C GLY A 24 15.07 1.48 6.62
N LEU A 25 15.01 1.93 5.37
CA LEU A 25 15.95 1.55 4.31
C LEU A 25 17.20 2.41 4.41
N THR A 26 18.37 1.80 4.27
CA THR A 26 19.66 2.51 4.23
C THR A 26 20.29 2.46 2.85
N ASN A 27 20.94 3.55 2.43
CA ASN A 27 21.72 3.57 1.19
C ASN A 27 23.13 2.98 1.43
N LYS A 28 23.93 2.94 0.36
CA LYS A 28 25.33 2.45 0.38
C LYS A 28 26.28 3.24 1.31
N PHE A 29 25.86 4.39 1.83
CA PHE A 29 26.61 5.22 2.78
C PHE A 29 26.10 5.06 4.22
N GLY A 30 25.13 4.18 4.47
CA GLY A 30 24.51 3.97 5.79
C GLY A 30 23.51 5.07 6.20
N LEU A 31 23.10 5.94 5.27
CA LEU A 31 22.08 6.96 5.52
C LEU A 31 20.69 6.36 5.35
N ASN A 32 19.77 6.67 6.26
CA ASN A 32 18.36 6.35 6.09
C ASN A 32 17.79 7.09 4.88
N VAL A 33 17.17 6.36 3.97
CA VAL A 33 16.63 6.85 2.68
C VAL A 33 15.26 6.26 2.37
N GLY A 34 14.58 5.65 3.36
CA GLY A 34 13.26 5.07 3.19
C GLY A 34 12.23 6.07 2.66
N ALA A 35 12.17 7.26 3.26
CA ALA A 35 11.25 8.31 2.80
C ALA A 35 11.65 8.82 1.41
N VAL A 36 12.95 8.97 1.13
CA VAL A 36 13.45 9.37 -0.20
C VAL A 36 13.03 8.36 -1.27
N TYR A 37 13.17 7.05 -1.00
CA TYR A 37 12.77 5.99 -1.92
C TYR A 37 11.27 5.97 -2.17
N GLY A 38 10.46 6.08 -1.11
CA GLY A 38 9.01 6.15 -1.21
C GLY A 38 8.54 7.37 -1.98
N TYR A 39 9.09 8.53 -1.65
CA TYR A 39 8.84 9.79 -2.34
C TYR A 39 9.17 9.69 -3.85
N THR A 40 10.36 9.20 -4.19
CA THR A 40 10.79 8.98 -5.57
C THR A 40 9.83 8.05 -6.32
N THR A 41 9.34 6.99 -5.67
CA THR A 41 8.38 6.05 -6.25
C THR A 41 7.02 6.70 -6.51
N MET A 42 6.54 7.54 -5.58
CA MET A 42 5.28 8.28 -5.73
C MET A 42 5.37 9.32 -6.85
N LEU A 43 6.47 10.07 -6.93
CA LEU A 43 6.71 10.98 -8.06
C LEU A 43 6.76 10.23 -9.39
N TRP A 44 7.40 9.05 -9.43
CA TRP A 44 7.43 8.23 -10.63
C TRP A 44 6.04 7.80 -11.09
N LYS A 45 5.17 7.40 -10.15
CA LYS A 45 3.78 7.04 -10.46
C LYS A 45 3.05 8.23 -11.07
N LEU A 46 3.13 9.39 -10.40
CA LEU A 46 2.51 10.62 -10.88
C LEU A 46 3.05 11.04 -12.25
N ALA A 47 4.36 10.87 -12.46
CA ALA A 47 5.03 11.15 -13.71
C ALA A 47 4.70 10.14 -14.83
N GLY A 48 4.30 8.91 -14.48
CA GLY A 48 3.84 7.89 -15.41
C GLY A 48 2.41 8.14 -15.92
N ASP A 49 1.55 8.65 -15.04
CA ASP A 49 0.17 9.04 -15.38
C ASP A 49 0.11 10.27 -16.33
N LEU A 50 1.26 10.94 -16.57
CA LEU A 50 1.41 12.09 -17.47
C LEU A 50 1.13 11.80 -18.95
N ASN A 51 1.25 10.54 -19.37
CA ASN A 51 1.12 10.15 -20.78
C ASN A 51 -0.33 9.86 -21.20
N ASN A 52 -1.30 10.04 -20.30
CA ASN A 52 -2.73 9.91 -20.61
C ASN A 52 -3.20 11.12 -21.43
N GLU A 53 -4.23 10.95 -22.28
CA GLU A 53 -4.76 12.04 -23.12
C GLU A 53 -5.24 13.27 -22.31
N ASP A 54 -5.62 13.06 -21.04
CA ASP A 54 -6.01 14.11 -20.07
C ASP A 54 -4.93 14.41 -18.99
N GLY A 55 -3.71 13.91 -19.17
CA GLY A 55 -2.58 14.12 -18.26
C GLY A 55 -2.14 15.59 -18.17
N PRO A 56 -1.37 15.98 -17.14
CA PRO A 56 -0.95 17.36 -17.01
C PRO A 56 0.16 17.71 -18.00
N THR A 57 0.07 18.95 -18.46
CA THR A 57 1.09 19.61 -19.31
C THR A 57 2.14 20.34 -18.48
N HIS A 58 1.77 20.73 -17.26
CA HIS A 58 2.58 21.48 -16.32
C HIS A 58 2.53 20.80 -14.96
N LEU A 59 3.64 20.80 -14.23
CA LEU A 59 3.70 20.18 -12.91
C LEU A 59 4.71 20.90 -12.03
N ALA A 60 4.36 21.12 -10.78
CA ALA A 60 5.27 21.57 -9.74
C ALA A 60 5.08 20.77 -8.47
N VAL A 61 6.17 20.58 -7.74
CA VAL A 61 6.14 20.12 -6.34
C VAL A 61 6.37 21.32 -5.46
N ILE A 62 5.51 21.48 -4.47
CA ILE A 62 5.54 22.57 -3.51
C ILE A 62 5.93 21.98 -2.15
N LEU A 63 6.91 22.58 -1.50
CA LEU A 63 7.40 22.19 -0.18
C LEU A 63 7.32 23.36 0.78
N ASP A 64 7.19 23.07 2.07
CA ASP A 64 7.39 24.05 3.12
C ASP A 64 8.88 24.39 3.25
N ALA A 65 9.18 25.69 3.23
CA ALA A 65 10.53 26.19 3.50
C ALA A 65 10.89 26.13 4.99
N SER A 66 9.88 26.23 5.88
CA SER A 66 10.05 26.33 7.33
C SER A 66 8.80 25.83 8.07
N GLU A 67 8.98 25.31 9.28
CA GLU A 67 7.88 24.96 10.20
C GLU A 67 7.22 26.19 10.84
N SER A 68 7.89 27.35 10.80
CA SER A 68 7.39 28.60 11.36
C SER A 68 7.04 29.60 10.27
N THR A 69 5.78 30.04 10.29
CA THR A 69 5.21 30.98 9.32
C THR A 69 4.53 32.17 10.03
N PHE A 70 3.92 33.07 9.25
CA PHE A 70 3.11 34.16 9.78
C PHE A 70 1.94 33.67 10.66
N ARG A 71 1.45 32.43 10.45
CA ARG A 71 0.41 31.82 11.31
C ARG A 71 0.87 31.62 12.75
N ASN A 72 2.13 31.26 12.97
CA ASN A 72 2.69 31.15 14.32
C ASN A 72 2.84 32.52 15.01
N GLN A 73 2.99 33.60 14.24
CA GLN A 73 2.99 34.96 14.78
C GLN A 73 1.57 35.41 15.19
N MET A 74 0.55 34.94 14.46
CA MET A 74 -0.86 35.20 14.79
C MET A 74 -1.36 34.34 15.96
N TYR A 75 -0.91 33.09 16.06
CA TYR A 75 -1.29 32.17 17.12
C TYR A 75 -0.11 31.23 17.45
N ASP A 76 0.49 31.42 18.62
CA ASP A 76 1.70 30.73 19.08
C ASP A 76 1.51 29.21 19.25
N GLN A 77 0.27 28.78 19.47
CA GLN A 77 -0.11 27.37 19.59
C GLN A 77 -0.43 26.70 18.24
N TYR A 78 -0.39 27.42 17.11
CA TYR A 78 -0.64 26.84 15.79
C TYR A 78 0.38 25.73 15.47
N LYS A 79 -0.12 24.56 15.04
CA LYS A 79 0.65 23.33 14.79
C LYS A 79 1.47 22.82 16.00
N ALA A 80 1.29 23.36 17.21
CA ALA A 80 2.07 22.98 18.40
C ALA A 80 1.87 21.53 18.86
N ASN A 81 0.77 20.89 18.45
CA ASN A 81 0.51 19.47 18.73
C ASN A 81 1.23 18.53 17.74
N ARG A 82 1.80 19.06 16.65
CA ARG A 82 2.55 18.24 15.70
C ARG A 82 3.89 17.85 16.35
N PRO A 83 4.21 16.55 16.45
CA PRO A 83 5.52 16.14 16.97
C PRO A 83 6.61 16.64 16.02
N PRO A 84 7.81 16.97 16.53
CA PRO A 84 8.93 17.35 15.66
C PRO A 84 9.26 16.20 14.70
N PRO A 85 9.75 16.50 13.48
CA PRO A 85 10.14 15.47 12.53
C PRO A 85 11.12 14.47 13.17
N PRO A 86 10.94 13.15 12.94
CA PRO A 86 11.84 12.14 13.47
C PRO A 86 13.30 12.42 13.10
N PRO A 87 14.28 12.21 14.00
CA PRO A 87 15.70 12.47 13.71
C PRO A 87 16.21 11.75 12.47
N GLU A 88 15.66 10.58 12.14
CA GLU A 88 15.97 9.84 10.91
C GLU A 88 15.36 10.46 9.63
N LEU A 89 14.31 11.28 9.74
CA LEU A 89 13.65 11.94 8.62
C LEU A 89 14.35 13.25 8.25
N VAL A 90 14.83 14.01 9.23
CA VAL A 90 15.45 15.33 9.01
C VAL A 90 16.56 15.31 7.94
N PRO A 91 17.50 14.34 7.92
CA PRO A 91 18.54 14.26 6.88
C PRO A 91 18.02 13.92 5.49
N GLN A 92 16.77 13.44 5.37
CA GLN A 92 16.16 13.06 4.09
C GLN A 92 15.48 14.23 3.38
N PHE A 93 15.19 15.35 4.08
CA PHE A 93 14.53 16.51 3.46
C PHE A 93 15.34 17.13 2.29
N PRO A 94 16.66 17.33 2.38
CA PRO A 94 17.44 17.80 1.22
C PRO A 94 17.46 16.77 0.09
N LEU A 95 17.57 15.49 0.43
CA LEU A 95 17.60 14.39 -0.56
C LEU A 95 16.29 14.28 -1.34
N ILE A 96 15.16 14.65 -0.73
CA ILE A 96 13.86 14.70 -1.39
C ILE A 96 13.80 15.84 -2.39
N ARG A 97 14.33 17.02 -2.04
CA ARG A 97 14.48 18.14 -3.00
C ARG A 97 15.36 17.74 -4.19
N ASP A 98 16.45 17.03 -3.90
CA ASP A 98 17.35 16.52 -4.95
C ASP A 98 16.66 15.46 -5.82
N ALA A 99 15.83 14.59 -5.23
CA ALA A 99 14.99 13.66 -5.98
C ALA A 99 14.06 14.40 -6.95
N THR A 100 13.33 15.42 -6.47
CA THR A 100 12.44 16.24 -7.30
C THR A 100 13.17 16.89 -8.48
N ARG A 101 14.35 17.48 -8.21
CA ARG A 101 15.21 18.07 -9.24
C ARG A 101 15.72 17.03 -10.22
N ALA A 102 16.00 15.81 -9.78
CA ALA A 102 16.43 14.71 -10.64
C ALA A 102 15.34 14.30 -11.65
N PHE A 103 14.05 14.46 -11.31
CA PHE A 103 12.94 14.35 -12.27
C PHE A 103 12.79 15.56 -13.20
N SER A 104 13.63 16.60 -13.06
CA SER A 104 13.45 17.93 -13.69
C SER A 104 12.07 18.54 -13.43
N ILE A 105 11.52 18.27 -12.25
CA ILE A 105 10.29 18.89 -11.78
C ILE A 105 10.64 20.15 -10.99
N PRO A 106 10.01 21.30 -11.26
CA PRO A 106 10.12 22.48 -10.42
C PRO A 106 9.80 22.15 -8.95
N CYS A 107 10.74 22.48 -8.07
CA CYS A 107 10.63 22.29 -6.63
C CYS A 107 10.57 23.67 -5.99
N ILE A 108 9.38 24.10 -5.59
CA ILE A 108 9.08 25.47 -5.18
C ILE A 108 8.86 25.52 -3.68
N GLU A 109 9.57 26.42 -3.02
CA GLU A 109 9.44 26.73 -1.59
C GLU A 109 9.74 28.23 -1.42
N GLU A 110 9.00 28.91 -0.55
CA GLU A 110 9.14 30.35 -0.31
C GLU A 110 9.12 30.62 1.21
N GLU A 111 10.07 31.41 1.71
CA GLU A 111 10.09 31.75 3.12
C GLU A 111 8.88 32.61 3.50
N GLY A 112 8.23 32.25 4.61
CA GLY A 112 7.08 32.99 5.13
C GLY A 112 5.73 32.58 4.55
N LEU A 113 5.69 31.68 3.56
CA LEU A 113 4.46 31.03 3.07
C LEU A 113 4.51 29.53 3.34
N GLU A 114 3.33 28.94 3.57
CA GLU A 114 3.20 27.48 3.62
C GLU A 114 2.99 26.93 2.20
N ALA A 115 3.26 25.63 2.02
CA ALA A 115 3.01 24.95 0.75
C ALA A 115 1.57 25.18 0.25
N ASP A 116 0.60 25.18 1.16
CA ASP A 116 -0.81 25.39 0.83
C ASP A 116 -1.10 26.79 0.26
N ASP A 117 -0.39 27.81 0.76
CA ASP A 117 -0.51 29.18 0.27
C ASP A 117 0.10 29.31 -1.13
N ILE A 118 1.25 28.69 -1.37
CA ILE A 118 1.89 28.68 -2.68
C ILE A 118 0.99 27.96 -3.68
N ILE A 119 0.42 26.80 -3.31
CA ILE A 119 -0.56 26.07 -4.14
C ILE A 119 -1.77 26.96 -4.47
N ALA A 120 -2.31 27.68 -3.49
CA ALA A 120 -3.44 28.58 -3.70
C ALA A 120 -3.10 29.73 -4.68
N CYS A 121 -1.90 30.31 -4.57
CA CYS A 121 -1.43 31.35 -5.49
C CYS A 121 -1.32 30.82 -6.93
N TYR A 122 -0.70 29.65 -7.14
CA TYR A 122 -0.56 29.04 -8.47
C TYR A 122 -1.91 28.61 -9.05
N ALA A 123 -2.80 28.02 -8.24
CA ALA A 123 -4.13 27.61 -8.69
C ALA A 123 -4.93 28.82 -9.19
N LYS A 124 -4.93 29.92 -8.42
CA LYS A 124 -5.61 31.16 -8.81
C LYS A 124 -5.05 31.76 -10.09
N ALA A 125 -3.73 31.83 -10.22
CA ALA A 125 -3.08 32.36 -11.41
C ALA A 125 -3.41 31.52 -12.66
N ALA A 126 -3.32 30.19 -12.55
CA ALA A 126 -3.62 29.28 -13.65
C ALA A 126 -5.09 29.35 -14.08
N LEU A 127 -6.03 29.40 -13.12
CA LEU A 127 -7.46 29.60 -13.40
C LEU A 127 -7.76 30.93 -14.09
N ALA A 128 -7.05 32.00 -13.71
CA ALA A 128 -7.21 33.31 -14.34
C ALA A 128 -6.90 33.24 -15.85
N ASP A 129 -5.89 32.45 -16.22
CA ASP A 129 -5.49 32.16 -17.60
C ASP A 129 -6.34 31.05 -18.28
N GLY A 130 -7.33 30.51 -17.57
CA GLY A 130 -8.27 29.51 -18.08
C GLY A 130 -7.75 28.07 -18.08
N TRP A 131 -6.64 27.81 -17.38
CA TRP A 131 -6.04 26.49 -17.27
C TRP A 131 -6.87 25.58 -16.37
N LYS A 132 -6.74 24.27 -16.57
CA LYS A 132 -7.24 23.27 -15.62
C LYS A 132 -6.18 23.06 -14.53
N VAL A 133 -6.60 22.88 -13.29
CA VAL A 133 -5.70 22.62 -12.16
C VAL A 133 -6.13 21.36 -11.42
N THR A 134 -5.18 20.49 -11.11
CA THR A 134 -5.37 19.40 -10.15
C THR A 134 -4.38 19.55 -9.02
N ILE A 135 -4.88 19.67 -7.81
CA ILE A 135 -4.06 19.71 -6.59
C ILE A 135 -3.92 18.27 -6.07
N VAL A 136 -2.69 17.79 -5.98
CA VAL A 136 -2.38 16.44 -5.52
C VAL A 136 -2.07 16.49 -4.03
N SER A 137 -3.12 16.41 -3.21
CA SER A 137 -3.05 16.38 -1.74
C SER A 137 -4.27 15.69 -1.14
N SER A 138 -4.17 15.32 0.13
CA SER A 138 -5.29 14.87 0.97
C SER A 138 -5.70 15.91 2.02
N ASP A 139 -5.02 17.06 2.06
CA ASP A 139 -5.34 18.13 3.00
C ASP A 139 -6.74 18.69 2.73
N LYS A 140 -7.54 18.82 3.79
CA LYS A 140 -8.90 19.35 3.70
C LYS A 140 -8.91 20.86 3.50
N ASP A 141 -7.86 21.58 3.90
CA ASP A 141 -7.84 23.04 3.83
C ASP A 141 -7.72 23.49 2.36
N LEU A 142 -7.00 22.72 1.54
CA LEU A 142 -6.91 22.90 0.08
C LEU A 142 -8.24 22.64 -0.65
N MET A 143 -9.20 21.94 -0.04
CA MET A 143 -10.52 21.73 -0.64
C MET A 143 -11.31 23.04 -0.78
N GLN A 144 -10.89 24.12 -0.10
CA GLN A 144 -11.43 25.47 -0.28
C GLN A 144 -11.19 26.01 -1.70
N LEU A 145 -10.18 25.50 -2.42
CA LEU A 145 -9.79 25.95 -3.76
C LEU A 145 -10.54 25.23 -4.89
N ILE A 146 -11.35 24.21 -4.58
CA ILE A 146 -12.05 23.42 -5.59
C ILE A 146 -13.10 24.27 -6.30
N GLU A 147 -13.03 24.30 -7.62
CA GLU A 147 -13.90 25.10 -8.47
C GLU A 147 -14.30 24.29 -9.71
N PRO A 148 -15.61 24.10 -10.00
CA PRO A 148 -16.02 23.37 -11.19
C PRO A 148 -15.67 24.16 -12.46
N PRO A 149 -15.39 23.49 -13.60
CA PRO A 149 -15.17 24.18 -14.86
C PRO A 149 -16.37 25.06 -15.24
N ALA A 150 -16.13 26.32 -15.56
CA ALA A 150 -17.19 27.28 -15.87
C ALA A 150 -16.83 28.17 -17.07
N GLY A 151 -17.81 28.42 -17.95
CA GLY A 151 -17.67 29.40 -19.04
C GLY A 151 -16.55 29.09 -20.04
N GLY A 152 -16.19 27.82 -20.23
CA GLY A 152 -15.08 27.40 -21.11
C GLY A 152 -13.68 27.56 -20.50
N LYS A 153 -13.58 27.97 -19.23
CA LYS A 153 -12.34 27.94 -18.43
C LYS A 153 -12.18 26.57 -17.77
N GLY A 154 -10.94 26.20 -17.47
CA GLY A 154 -10.66 25.07 -16.60
C GLY A 154 -11.23 25.27 -15.19
N GLY A 155 -11.25 24.17 -14.43
CA GLY A 155 -11.61 24.17 -13.00
C GLY A 155 -10.45 23.68 -12.15
N VAL A 156 -10.64 23.70 -10.84
CA VAL A 156 -9.73 23.11 -9.85
C VAL A 156 -10.40 21.89 -9.25
N ASP A 157 -9.70 20.76 -9.29
CA ASP A 157 -10.04 19.59 -8.51
C ASP A 157 -8.86 19.12 -7.67
N MET A 158 -9.11 18.14 -6.81
CA MET A 158 -8.07 17.48 -6.02
C MET A 158 -7.96 16.00 -6.34
N LEU A 159 -6.74 15.46 -6.23
CA LEU A 159 -6.44 14.05 -6.37
C LEU A 159 -5.77 13.53 -5.10
N ASP A 160 -6.50 12.67 -4.36
CA ASP A 160 -5.95 11.91 -3.25
C ASP A 160 -5.33 10.60 -3.80
N THR A 161 -4.00 10.59 -3.95
CA THR A 161 -3.26 9.41 -4.46
C THR A 161 -3.09 8.29 -3.43
N MET A 162 -3.57 8.45 -2.18
CA MET A 162 -3.68 7.32 -1.23
C MET A 162 -4.91 6.49 -1.52
N ARG A 163 -6.05 7.16 -1.72
CA ARG A 163 -7.35 6.51 -1.91
C ARG A 163 -7.72 6.33 -3.38
N ASP A 164 -6.85 6.80 -4.27
CA ASP A 164 -7.10 6.87 -5.71
C ASP A 164 -8.44 7.57 -6.01
N ARG A 165 -8.70 8.65 -5.27
CA ARG A 165 -9.98 9.35 -5.28
C ARG A 165 -9.81 10.76 -5.82
N ARG A 166 -10.58 11.10 -6.83
CA ARG A 166 -10.76 12.48 -7.30
C ARG A 166 -11.81 13.17 -6.44
N ILE A 167 -11.55 14.42 -6.08
CA ILE A 167 -12.39 15.21 -5.19
C ILE A 167 -12.73 16.50 -5.93
N GLY A 168 -14.01 16.65 -6.26
CA GLY A 168 -14.61 17.86 -6.79
C GLY A 168 -15.63 18.44 -5.80
N THR A 169 -16.47 19.34 -6.30
CA THR A 169 -17.46 20.06 -5.48
C THR A 169 -18.42 19.12 -4.76
N ASP A 170 -18.87 18.06 -5.44
CA ASP A 170 -19.84 17.10 -4.88
C ASP A 170 -19.25 16.32 -3.70
N GLU A 171 -17.98 15.90 -3.79
CA GLU A 171 -17.29 15.21 -2.70
C GLU A 171 -17.06 16.13 -1.48
N VAL A 172 -16.83 17.42 -1.71
CA VAL A 172 -16.74 18.41 -0.62
C VAL A 172 -18.09 18.57 0.08
N ILE A 173 -19.18 18.68 -0.69
CA ILE A 173 -20.54 18.75 -0.15
C ILE A 173 -20.90 17.47 0.60
N GLU A 174 -20.56 16.30 0.08
CA GLU A 174 -20.79 15.01 0.75
C GLU A 174 -20.09 14.98 2.12
N LYS A 175 -18.82 15.42 2.16
CA LYS A 175 -17.97 15.33 3.35
C LYS A 175 -18.28 16.40 4.40
N PHE A 176 -18.52 17.64 3.98
CA PHE A 176 -18.65 18.80 4.87
C PHE A 176 -20.03 19.45 4.85
N GLY A 177 -20.93 19.00 3.97
CA GLY A 177 -22.27 19.55 3.79
C GLY A 177 -22.33 20.92 3.11
N VAL A 178 -21.20 21.56 2.83
CA VAL A 178 -21.14 22.90 2.21
C VAL A 178 -20.30 22.86 0.94
N PRO A 179 -20.54 23.78 -0.02
CA PRO A 179 -19.63 23.95 -1.16
C PRO A 179 -18.25 24.47 -0.73
N PRO A 180 -17.21 24.29 -1.57
CA PRO A 180 -15.84 24.76 -1.32
C PRO A 180 -15.73 26.21 -0.83
N ALA A 181 -16.48 27.12 -1.44
CA ALA A 181 -16.47 28.55 -1.10
C ALA A 181 -16.87 28.87 0.37
N GLN A 182 -17.62 27.98 1.02
CA GLN A 182 -18.06 28.10 2.41
C GLN A 182 -17.24 27.23 3.38
N LEU A 183 -16.33 26.39 2.87
CA LEU A 183 -15.61 25.43 3.69
C LEU A 183 -14.73 26.10 4.75
N GLY A 184 -14.11 27.23 4.41
CA GLY A 184 -13.29 27.98 5.36
C GLY A 184 -14.06 28.47 6.59
N ASP A 185 -15.34 28.82 6.44
CA ASP A 185 -16.19 29.23 7.58
C ASP A 185 -16.61 28.03 8.43
N VAL A 186 -16.84 26.88 7.80
CA VAL A 186 -17.08 25.62 8.51
C VAL A 186 -15.84 25.24 9.34
N LEU A 187 -14.65 25.27 8.73
CA LEU A 187 -13.38 24.99 9.39
C LEU A 187 -13.13 25.94 10.56
N ALA A 188 -13.45 27.23 10.41
CA ALA A 188 -13.33 28.22 11.46
C ALA A 188 -14.22 27.92 12.68
N LEU A 189 -15.43 27.39 12.47
CA LEU A 189 -16.33 27.01 13.56
C LEU A 189 -15.93 25.69 14.21
N MET A 190 -15.54 24.67 13.42
CA MET A 190 -15.23 23.34 13.97
C MET A 190 -13.81 23.21 14.53
N GLY A 191 -12.89 24.08 14.10
CA GLY A 191 -11.47 24.00 14.43
C GLY A 191 -10.77 22.79 13.81
N ASP A 192 -9.52 22.61 14.19
CA ASP A 192 -8.69 21.48 13.78
C ASP A 192 -7.75 21.08 14.91
N SER A 193 -7.90 19.86 15.42
CA SER A 193 -7.01 19.34 16.45
C SER A 193 -5.59 19.04 15.93
N VAL A 194 -5.45 18.68 14.65
CA VAL A 194 -4.15 18.33 14.04
C VAL A 194 -3.26 19.58 14.01
N ASP A 195 -3.83 20.70 13.58
CA ASP A 195 -3.14 22.00 13.48
C ASP A 195 -3.36 22.90 14.67
N ASN A 196 -4.03 22.37 15.68
CA ASN A 196 -4.41 23.07 16.90
C ASN A 196 -5.20 24.37 16.63
N VAL A 197 -5.96 24.43 15.54
CA VAL A 197 -6.89 25.51 15.24
C VAL A 197 -8.06 25.43 16.23
N PRO A 198 -8.34 26.49 17.01
CA PRO A 198 -9.15 26.36 18.22
C PRO A 198 -10.64 26.12 17.97
N GLY A 199 -11.22 26.76 16.94
CA GLY A 199 -12.65 26.68 16.64
C GLY A 199 -13.56 27.14 17.80
N VAL A 200 -14.82 26.69 17.76
CA VAL A 200 -15.81 26.91 18.81
C VAL A 200 -16.08 25.58 19.54
N PRO A 201 -15.81 25.48 20.84
CA PRO A 201 -16.07 24.30 21.64
C PRO A 201 -17.49 23.74 21.46
N GLY A 202 -17.62 22.44 21.26
CA GLY A 202 -18.91 21.77 21.09
C GLY A 202 -19.57 21.94 19.73
N ILE A 203 -18.93 22.63 18.78
CA ILE A 203 -19.37 22.71 17.39
C ILE A 203 -18.50 21.77 16.55
N GLY A 204 -19.05 20.62 16.18
CA GLY A 204 -18.39 19.69 15.24
C GLY A 204 -18.76 19.98 13.78
N PRO A 205 -18.22 19.21 12.82
CA PRO A 205 -18.42 19.41 11.38
C PRO A 205 -19.89 19.54 10.97
N LYS A 206 -20.75 18.64 11.49
CA LYS A 206 -22.19 18.64 11.17
C LYS A 206 -22.91 19.89 11.66
N THR A 207 -22.55 20.36 12.86
CA THR A 207 -23.17 21.55 13.46
C THR A 207 -22.68 22.81 12.76
N ALA A 208 -21.37 22.91 12.51
CA ALA A 208 -20.77 24.02 11.75
C ALA A 208 -21.40 24.13 10.37
N SER A 209 -21.46 23.03 9.61
CA SER A 209 -22.10 22.96 8.30
C SER A 209 -23.54 23.48 8.31
N LYS A 210 -24.36 23.00 9.26
CA LYS A 210 -25.74 23.44 9.40
C LYS A 210 -25.85 24.94 9.67
N LEU A 211 -25.01 25.48 10.56
CA LEU A 211 -25.00 26.91 10.88
C LEU A 211 -24.62 27.74 9.65
N ILE A 212 -23.59 27.34 8.90
CA ILE A 212 -23.18 28.05 7.69
C ILE A 212 -24.24 27.97 6.58
N GLN A 213 -24.92 26.83 6.41
CA GLN A 213 -26.05 26.74 5.48
C GLN A 213 -27.23 27.64 5.87
N GLU A 214 -27.51 27.78 7.17
CA GLU A 214 -28.65 28.55 7.68
C GLU A 214 -28.39 30.07 7.64
N TYR A 215 -27.18 30.50 8.02
CA TYR A 215 -26.84 31.93 8.18
C TYR A 215 -25.94 32.48 7.08
N GLY A 216 -25.37 31.62 6.22
CA GLY A 216 -24.57 32.01 5.05
C GLY A 216 -23.06 31.96 5.26
N ASP A 217 -22.56 32.64 6.31
CA ASP A 217 -21.12 32.77 6.61
C ASP A 217 -20.84 32.85 8.12
N LEU A 218 -19.56 32.83 8.49
CA LEU A 218 -19.13 32.86 9.89
C LEU A 218 -19.64 34.11 10.64
N GLU A 219 -19.50 35.30 10.05
CA GLU A 219 -19.88 36.54 10.72
C GLU A 219 -21.40 36.62 10.96
N SER A 220 -22.19 36.13 10.01
CA SER A 220 -23.64 36.05 10.14
C SER A 220 -24.07 35.08 11.23
N VAL A 221 -23.38 33.93 11.38
CA VAL A 221 -23.61 33.00 12.50
C VAL A 221 -23.32 33.69 13.84
N LEU A 222 -22.17 34.36 13.95
CA LEU A 222 -21.76 35.04 15.18
C LEU A 222 -22.69 36.20 15.54
N ALA A 223 -23.15 36.97 14.54
CA ALA A 223 -24.09 38.06 14.71
C ALA A 223 -25.49 37.57 15.14
N ALA A 224 -25.93 36.41 14.65
CA ALA A 224 -27.21 35.81 15.02
C ALA A 224 -27.18 35.10 16.39
N ALA A 225 -25.99 34.72 16.89
CA ALA A 225 -25.84 33.94 18.12
C ALA A 225 -26.62 34.52 19.33
N PRO A 226 -26.64 35.84 19.62
CA PRO A 226 -27.40 36.39 20.75
C PRO A 226 -28.92 36.14 20.69
N GLU A 227 -29.48 35.98 19.48
CA GLU A 227 -30.92 35.77 19.26
C GLU A 227 -31.32 34.29 19.21
N MET A 228 -30.35 33.38 19.19
CA MET A 228 -30.61 31.94 19.17
C MET A 228 -31.22 31.45 20.49
N LYS A 229 -31.93 30.32 20.40
CA LYS A 229 -32.53 29.67 21.58
C LYS A 229 -31.44 29.40 22.65
N PRO A 230 -31.73 29.67 23.93
CA PRO A 230 -30.80 29.40 25.01
C PRO A 230 -30.28 27.97 24.98
N SER A 231 -28.97 27.81 24.81
CA SER A 231 -28.28 26.53 24.70
C SER A 231 -26.78 26.71 24.92
N LYS A 232 -26.08 25.63 25.29
CA LYS A 232 -24.61 25.64 25.43
C LYS A 232 -23.90 26.04 24.12
N MET A 233 -24.47 25.68 22.96
CA MET A 233 -23.96 26.08 21.65
C MET A 233 -24.02 27.60 21.46
N ARG A 234 -25.16 28.22 21.79
CA ARG A 234 -25.32 29.67 21.75
C ARG A 234 -24.28 30.37 22.63
N ASP A 235 -24.16 29.93 23.87
CA ASP A 235 -23.25 30.55 24.83
C ASP A 235 -21.79 30.43 24.35
N ASN A 236 -21.41 29.28 23.81
CA ASN A 236 -20.08 29.06 23.23
C ASN A 236 -19.82 29.91 21.97
N LEU A 237 -20.81 30.12 21.09
CA LEU A 237 -20.67 31.00 19.92
C LEU A 237 -20.40 32.44 20.34
N ILE A 238 -21.05 32.91 21.41
CA ILE A 238 -20.85 34.26 21.94
C ILE A 238 -19.49 34.37 22.64
N GLU A 239 -19.17 33.42 23.52
CA GLU A 239 -17.93 33.43 24.32
C GLU A 239 -16.67 33.25 23.47
N HIS A 240 -16.76 32.47 22.39
CA HIS A 240 -15.60 32.11 21.56
C HIS A 240 -15.63 32.73 20.16
N ALA A 241 -16.42 33.80 19.96
CA ALA A 241 -16.52 34.51 18.67
C ALA A 241 -15.15 34.93 18.12
N ASP A 242 -14.29 35.52 18.96
CA ASP A 242 -12.96 35.97 18.53
C ASP A 242 -12.01 34.81 18.20
N LYS A 243 -12.17 33.66 18.88
CA LYS A 243 -11.42 32.44 18.53
C LYS A 243 -11.87 31.85 17.20
N ALA A 244 -13.16 31.94 16.88
CA ALA A 244 -13.68 31.52 15.58
C ALA A 244 -13.13 32.42 14.46
N ARG A 245 -13.08 33.74 14.67
CA ARG A 245 -12.46 34.70 13.73
C ARG A 245 -10.97 34.43 13.53
N LEU A 246 -10.24 34.21 14.63
CA LEU A 246 -8.84 33.80 14.55
C LEU A 246 -8.68 32.49 13.76
N SER A 247 -9.53 31.50 14.04
CA SER A 247 -9.53 30.23 13.31
C SER A 247 -9.78 30.43 11.82
N ARG A 248 -10.62 31.39 11.44
CA ARG A 248 -10.88 31.73 10.03
C ARG A 248 -9.65 32.27 9.32
N GLU A 249 -8.89 33.15 9.98
CA GLU A 249 -7.63 33.67 9.42
C GLU A 249 -6.54 32.59 9.39
N LEU A 250 -6.50 31.66 10.37
CA LEU A 250 -5.55 30.55 10.37
C LEU A 250 -5.77 29.58 9.21
N VAL A 251 -7.02 29.21 8.89
CA VAL A 251 -7.34 28.28 7.79
C VAL A 251 -7.47 28.97 6.43
N ARG A 252 -7.35 30.30 6.39
CA ARG A 252 -7.39 31.07 5.15
C ARG A 252 -6.10 30.87 4.37
N LEU A 253 -6.24 30.50 3.10
CA LEU A 253 -5.12 30.38 2.17
C LEU A 253 -4.79 31.74 1.54
N ILE A 254 -3.51 32.11 1.55
CA ILE A 254 -3.02 33.27 0.80
C ILE A 254 -2.95 32.87 -0.68
N CYS A 255 -3.63 33.63 -1.55
CA CYS A 255 -3.66 33.36 -2.99
C CYS A 255 -3.21 34.55 -3.86
N ASP A 256 -2.72 35.63 -3.24
CA ASP A 256 -2.39 36.90 -3.88
C ASP A 256 -0.88 37.25 -3.79
N SER A 257 -0.05 36.31 -3.32
CA SER A 257 1.39 36.51 -3.28
C SER A 257 1.98 36.40 -4.70
N PRO A 258 3.05 37.17 -5.03
CA PRO A 258 3.78 36.98 -6.28
C PRO A 258 4.26 35.53 -6.43
N LEU A 259 4.13 34.96 -7.63
CA LEU A 259 4.63 33.62 -7.92
C LEU A 259 6.16 33.63 -7.92
N PRO A 260 6.83 32.72 -7.19
CA PRO A 260 8.29 32.59 -7.24
C PRO A 260 8.82 32.28 -8.64
N GLU A 261 8.04 31.51 -9.41
CA GLU A 261 8.30 31.16 -10.79
C GLU A 261 7.04 31.39 -11.65
N PRO A 262 7.16 31.79 -12.92
CA PRO A 262 6.00 31.95 -13.80
C PRO A 262 5.41 30.60 -14.21
N LEU A 263 4.10 30.55 -14.52
CA LEU A 263 3.41 29.32 -14.91
C LEU A 263 4.07 28.58 -16.09
N ASP A 264 4.60 29.32 -17.06
CA ASP A 264 5.25 28.77 -18.26
C ASP A 264 6.55 28.00 -17.97
N THR A 265 7.22 28.22 -16.81
CA THR A 265 8.41 27.43 -16.46
C THR A 265 8.06 26.05 -15.93
N LEU A 266 6.77 25.82 -15.60
CA LEU A 266 6.31 24.57 -15.01
C LEU A 266 6.03 23.47 -16.05
N THR A 267 6.33 23.73 -17.33
CA THR A 267 6.07 22.77 -18.40
C THR A 267 6.83 21.47 -18.21
N LEU A 268 6.12 20.35 -18.30
CA LEU A 268 6.70 19.02 -18.26
C LEU A 268 7.46 18.72 -19.56
N LYS A 269 8.76 18.41 -19.43
CA LYS A 269 9.65 18.09 -20.57
C LYS A 269 9.97 16.59 -20.64
N GLY A 270 9.19 15.77 -19.96
CA GLY A 270 9.52 14.37 -19.68
C GLY A 270 10.52 14.22 -18.54
N ILE A 271 10.76 12.97 -18.15
CA ILE A 271 11.71 12.61 -17.09
C ILE A 271 13.10 12.49 -17.75
N PRO A 272 14.12 13.27 -17.32
CA PRO A 272 15.44 13.17 -17.90
C PRO A 272 16.15 11.89 -17.40
N GLU A 273 16.78 11.16 -18.31
CA GLU A 273 17.41 9.89 -17.95
C GLU A 273 18.67 10.10 -17.09
N GLU A 274 19.58 10.99 -17.52
CA GLU A 274 20.90 11.16 -16.88
C GLU A 274 20.83 11.66 -15.42
N PRO A 275 20.14 12.78 -15.08
CA PRO A 275 20.08 13.28 -13.71
C PRO A 275 19.40 12.29 -12.77
N LEU A 276 18.35 11.60 -13.26
CA LEU A 276 17.65 10.60 -12.47
C LEU A 276 18.51 9.35 -12.27
N ARG A 277 19.20 8.87 -13.31
CA ARG A 277 20.15 7.75 -13.20
C ARG A 277 21.23 8.05 -12.17
N GLU A 278 21.86 9.23 -12.22
CA GLU A 278 22.91 9.64 -11.28
C GLU A 278 22.39 9.62 -9.83
N PHE A 279 21.20 10.20 -9.59
CA PHE A 279 20.56 10.19 -8.29
C PHE A 279 20.27 8.76 -7.78
N LEU A 280 19.68 7.92 -8.61
CA LEU A 280 19.33 6.54 -8.23
C LEU A 280 20.57 5.68 -7.98
N GLU A 281 21.64 5.83 -8.77
CA GLU A 281 22.94 5.16 -8.56
C GLU A 281 23.65 5.64 -7.30
N HIS A 282 23.57 6.95 -7.01
CA HIS A 282 24.11 7.53 -5.79
C HIS A 282 23.47 6.86 -4.56
N HIS A 283 22.15 6.71 -4.52
CA HIS A 283 21.44 6.11 -3.39
C HIS A 283 21.34 4.57 -3.43
N GLY A 284 21.69 3.94 -4.55
CA GLY A 284 21.66 2.48 -4.69
C GLY A 284 20.26 1.90 -4.94
N PHE A 285 19.36 2.69 -5.53
CA PHE A 285 17.98 2.32 -5.82
C PHE A 285 17.86 1.41 -7.05
N ARG A 286 18.42 0.19 -6.95
CA ARG A 286 18.54 -0.78 -8.06
C ARG A 286 17.22 -1.05 -8.78
N THR A 287 16.11 -1.21 -8.06
CA THR A 287 14.79 -1.46 -8.65
C THR A 287 14.33 -0.30 -9.53
N LEU A 288 14.55 0.95 -9.09
CA LEU A 288 14.20 2.14 -9.86
C LEU A 288 15.16 2.34 -11.05
N LEU A 289 16.43 1.96 -10.93
CA LEU A 289 17.38 1.96 -12.06
C LEU A 289 16.96 0.99 -13.17
N THR A 290 16.52 -0.21 -12.81
CA THR A 290 15.99 -1.18 -13.78
C THR A 290 14.76 -0.60 -14.48
N ARG A 291 13.88 0.09 -13.74
CA ARG A 291 12.69 0.76 -14.29
C ARG A 291 13.06 1.89 -15.26
N LEU A 292 14.07 2.69 -14.94
CA LEU A 292 14.58 3.74 -15.83
C LEU A 292 15.11 3.15 -17.15
N GLY A 293 15.87 2.05 -17.09
CA GLY A 293 16.38 1.36 -18.28
C GLY A 293 15.28 0.72 -19.16
N ALA A 294 14.13 0.38 -18.57
CA ALA A 294 12.99 -0.16 -19.29
C ALA A 294 12.13 0.92 -20.00
N GLN A 295 12.28 2.21 -19.66
CA GLN A 295 11.49 3.32 -20.24
C GLN A 295 11.80 3.64 -21.73
N SER A 296 12.76 2.94 -22.37
CA SER A 296 13.01 3.07 -23.82
C SER A 296 11.95 2.41 -24.72
N GLN A 297 10.89 1.83 -24.15
CA GLN A 297 9.73 1.33 -24.90
C GLN A 297 8.40 1.80 -24.27
N PRO A 298 7.42 2.26 -25.06
CA PRO A 298 6.13 2.69 -24.51
C PRO A 298 5.19 1.49 -24.36
N ALA A 299 4.79 1.15 -23.13
CA ALA A 299 3.60 0.35 -22.80
C ALA A 299 3.28 0.42 -21.27
N PRO A 300 2.11 -0.03 -20.77
CA PRO A 300 1.15 0.78 -20.01
C PRO A 300 1.13 0.53 -18.49
N THR A 301 0.50 1.48 -17.79
CA THR A 301 -0.13 1.48 -16.45
C THR A 301 -0.08 0.21 -15.57
N ALA A 302 0.54 0.31 -14.38
CA ALA A 302 0.03 -0.17 -13.08
C ALA A 302 1.00 0.11 -11.90
N ILE A 303 0.43 0.44 -10.72
CA ILE A 303 1.01 0.29 -9.36
C ILE A 303 1.58 -1.14 -9.23
N PRO A 304 2.63 -1.47 -8.42
CA PRO A 304 3.19 -2.82 -8.40
C PRO A 304 2.10 -3.86 -8.15
N THR A 305 1.66 -4.49 -9.24
CA THR A 305 0.75 -5.60 -9.21
C THR A 305 1.62 -6.77 -9.61
N GLN A 306 2.04 -7.49 -8.56
CA GLN A 306 2.70 -8.78 -8.63
C GLN A 306 4.06 -8.75 -9.35
N ALA A 307 4.98 -9.62 -8.93
CA ALA A 307 5.97 -10.11 -9.90
C ALA A 307 5.21 -10.50 -11.16
N GLU A 308 5.72 -10.23 -12.37
CA GLU A 308 5.09 -10.68 -13.62
C GLU A 308 4.45 -12.04 -13.39
N VAL A 309 3.11 -12.10 -13.32
CA VAL A 309 2.41 -13.37 -13.38
C VAL A 309 2.62 -13.79 -14.82
N ARG A 310 3.75 -14.46 -15.06
CA ARG A 310 3.92 -15.30 -16.22
C ARG A 310 2.63 -16.12 -16.26
N PRO A 311 1.93 -16.20 -17.39
CA PRO A 311 0.75 -17.04 -17.48
C PRO A 311 1.17 -18.43 -17.00
N GLU A 312 0.76 -18.77 -15.77
CA GLU A 312 1.14 -20.05 -15.19
C GLU A 312 0.43 -21.11 -16.03
N PRO A 313 1.14 -22.19 -16.39
CA PRO A 313 0.53 -23.25 -17.16
C PRO A 313 -0.71 -23.74 -16.42
N LYS A 314 -1.77 -24.04 -17.17
CA LYS A 314 -3.00 -24.60 -16.58
C LYS A 314 -2.62 -25.79 -15.70
N ILE A 315 -3.16 -25.82 -14.48
CA ILE A 315 -2.85 -26.88 -13.52
C ILE A 315 -3.32 -28.23 -14.09
N ASP A 316 -2.40 -29.19 -14.12
CA ASP A 316 -2.61 -30.54 -14.63
C ASP A 316 -2.05 -31.57 -13.65
N ARG A 317 -2.96 -32.06 -12.80
CA ARG A 317 -2.66 -33.07 -11.76
C ARG A 317 -2.16 -34.41 -12.30
N SER A 318 -2.39 -34.70 -13.59
CA SER A 318 -1.93 -35.96 -14.19
C SER A 318 -0.41 -36.04 -14.34
N LEU A 319 0.28 -34.92 -14.17
CA LEU A 319 1.75 -34.81 -14.24
C LEU A 319 2.44 -35.09 -12.89
N TYR A 320 1.67 -35.29 -11.82
CA TYR A 320 2.23 -35.53 -10.49
C TYR A 320 2.74 -36.96 -10.34
N GLU A 321 3.85 -37.11 -9.62
CA GLU A 321 4.54 -38.40 -9.46
C GLU A 321 4.32 -38.99 -8.06
N THR A 322 3.94 -40.27 -7.99
CA THR A 322 4.04 -41.04 -6.74
C THR A 322 5.44 -41.62 -6.63
N VAL A 323 6.19 -41.25 -5.59
CA VAL A 323 7.59 -41.66 -5.41
C VAL A 323 7.67 -42.88 -4.49
N THR A 324 7.87 -44.05 -5.07
CA THR A 324 7.92 -45.33 -4.33
C THR A 324 9.27 -46.04 -4.41
N ASP A 325 10.25 -45.48 -5.12
CA ASP A 325 11.60 -46.02 -5.26
C ASP A 325 12.69 -44.97 -4.96
N GLU A 326 13.88 -45.44 -4.55
CA GLU A 326 14.98 -44.58 -4.14
C GLU A 326 15.52 -43.69 -5.27
N ALA A 327 15.47 -44.17 -6.52
CA ALA A 327 16.00 -43.41 -7.65
C ALA A 327 15.12 -42.19 -7.95
N ALA A 328 13.80 -42.34 -7.83
CA ALA A 328 12.86 -41.23 -7.92
C ALA A 328 13.05 -40.24 -6.76
N LEU A 329 13.20 -40.73 -5.52
CA LEU A 329 13.48 -39.87 -4.37
C LEU A 329 14.76 -39.05 -4.55
N ASP A 330 15.85 -39.68 -4.97
CA ASP A 330 17.13 -39.00 -5.19
C ASP A 330 17.05 -37.96 -6.32
N ARG A 331 16.25 -38.21 -7.36
CA ARG A 331 15.99 -37.21 -8.43
C ARG A 331 15.30 -35.97 -7.88
N TRP A 332 14.24 -36.12 -7.10
CA TRP A 332 13.50 -35.00 -6.52
C TRP A 332 14.36 -34.18 -5.55
N ILE A 333 15.18 -34.85 -4.74
CA ILE A 333 16.13 -34.17 -3.84
C ILE A 333 17.15 -33.36 -4.62
N ALA A 334 17.77 -33.96 -5.65
CA ALA A 334 18.77 -33.29 -6.47
C ALA A 334 18.17 -32.07 -7.21
N GLU A 335 16.93 -32.19 -7.68
CA GLU A 335 16.23 -31.10 -8.36
C GLU A 335 15.90 -29.94 -7.41
N ALA A 336 15.32 -30.23 -6.25
CA ALA A 336 15.02 -29.22 -5.23
C ALA A 336 16.30 -28.47 -4.79
N ALA A 337 17.40 -29.20 -4.61
CA ALA A 337 18.70 -28.62 -4.30
C ALA A 337 19.22 -27.71 -5.43
N ALA A 338 19.10 -28.15 -6.69
CA ALA A 338 19.52 -27.36 -7.85
C ALA A 338 18.68 -26.09 -8.06
N LYS A 339 17.38 -26.13 -7.73
CA LYS A 339 16.47 -24.98 -7.80
C LYS A 339 16.70 -23.97 -6.67
N GLY A 340 17.26 -24.41 -5.54
CA GLY A 340 17.43 -23.59 -4.34
C GLY A 340 16.12 -23.25 -3.63
N ARG A 341 15.00 -23.87 -4.03
CA ARG A 341 13.69 -23.76 -3.37
C ARG A 341 12.83 -24.98 -3.65
N VAL A 342 11.94 -25.30 -2.72
CA VAL A 342 10.99 -26.41 -2.82
C VAL A 342 9.75 -26.10 -1.99
N ALA A 343 8.56 -26.36 -2.52
CA ALA A 343 7.34 -26.34 -1.73
C ALA A 343 7.21 -27.66 -0.97
N LEU A 344 6.72 -27.60 0.27
CA LEU A 344 6.68 -28.71 1.21
C LEU A 344 5.33 -28.74 1.93
N ASP A 345 4.71 -29.91 1.92
CA ASP A 345 3.54 -30.23 2.73
C ASP A 345 3.66 -31.63 3.36
N THR A 346 3.00 -31.85 4.49
CA THR A 346 2.95 -33.15 5.16
C THR A 346 1.54 -33.68 5.38
N GLU A 347 1.33 -34.90 4.93
CA GLU A 347 0.09 -35.62 5.17
C GLU A 347 0.17 -36.43 6.45
N THR A 348 -0.88 -36.36 7.27
CA THR A 348 -0.90 -37.02 8.58
C THR A 348 -2.23 -37.71 8.88
N ASP A 349 -2.24 -38.59 9.88
CA ASP A 349 -3.44 -39.33 10.30
C ASP A 349 -4.39 -38.54 11.22
N GLY A 350 -4.11 -37.24 11.46
CA GLY A 350 -4.88 -36.41 12.38
C GLY A 350 -4.57 -34.91 12.27
N ARG A 351 -5.29 -34.07 13.01
CA ARG A 351 -5.17 -32.60 12.92
C ARG A 351 -4.37 -31.94 14.04
N ASP A 352 -3.74 -32.73 14.89
CA ASP A 352 -2.90 -32.25 15.98
C ASP A 352 -1.44 -32.56 15.67
N CYS A 353 -0.68 -31.54 15.31
CA CYS A 353 0.73 -31.67 14.95
C CYS A 353 1.62 -32.32 16.03
N VAL A 354 1.20 -32.30 17.30
CA VAL A 354 1.96 -32.89 18.42
C VAL A 354 1.74 -34.40 18.52
N THR A 355 0.59 -34.90 18.09
CA THR A 355 0.21 -36.32 18.28
C THR A 355 0.07 -37.09 16.97
N ALA A 356 -0.27 -36.41 15.87
CA ALA A 356 -0.47 -37.01 14.55
C ALA A 356 0.78 -37.77 14.06
N LYS A 357 0.55 -38.84 13.32
CA LYS A 357 1.58 -39.62 12.64
C LYS A 357 1.72 -39.14 11.22
N LEU A 358 2.97 -38.98 10.79
CA LEU A 358 3.32 -38.69 9.41
C LEU A 358 2.94 -39.88 8.52
N VAL A 359 2.15 -39.61 7.48
CA VAL A 359 1.66 -40.58 6.49
C VAL A 359 2.37 -40.43 5.15
N GLY A 360 2.70 -39.19 4.76
CA GLY A 360 3.50 -38.91 3.58
C GLY A 360 4.00 -37.48 3.53
N ILE A 361 4.88 -37.20 2.57
CA ILE A 361 5.47 -35.87 2.33
C ILE A 361 5.27 -35.52 0.86
N SER A 362 4.86 -34.29 0.59
CA SER A 362 4.73 -33.76 -0.76
C SER A 362 5.81 -32.72 -1.04
N LEU A 363 6.31 -32.70 -2.28
CA LEU A 363 7.28 -31.72 -2.74
C LEU A 363 6.86 -31.17 -4.09
N ALA A 364 7.00 -29.85 -4.29
CA ALA A 364 6.89 -29.23 -5.61
C ALA A 364 8.09 -28.32 -5.92
N THR A 365 8.57 -28.37 -7.16
CA THR A 365 9.76 -27.63 -7.59
C THR A 365 9.47 -26.62 -8.70
N ASP A 366 8.33 -26.77 -9.37
CA ASP A 366 7.83 -25.87 -10.42
C ASP A 366 6.32 -26.10 -10.63
N CYS A 367 5.65 -25.23 -11.40
CA CYS A 367 4.25 -25.43 -11.77
C CYS A 367 4.07 -26.77 -12.48
N ASN A 368 3.03 -27.53 -12.10
CA ASN A 368 2.76 -28.89 -12.60
C ASN A 368 3.88 -29.91 -12.36
N LYS A 369 4.84 -29.60 -11.49
CA LYS A 369 5.95 -30.48 -11.14
C LYS A 369 6.01 -30.68 -9.64
N ALA A 370 5.15 -31.59 -9.19
CA ALA A 370 5.02 -32.02 -7.81
C ALA A 370 5.02 -33.55 -7.67
N CYS A 371 5.36 -34.03 -6.49
CA CYS A 371 5.33 -35.45 -6.15
C CYS A 371 4.82 -35.69 -4.74
N TYR A 372 4.28 -36.90 -4.53
CA TYR A 372 3.91 -37.42 -3.23
C TYR A 372 4.77 -38.63 -2.86
N ILE A 373 5.33 -38.62 -1.66
CA ILE A 373 6.17 -39.67 -1.10
C ILE A 373 5.39 -40.36 0.02
N PRO A 374 4.75 -41.52 -0.22
CA PRO A 374 4.06 -42.28 0.83
C PRO A 374 5.05 -42.89 1.82
N LEU A 375 4.70 -42.88 3.11
CA LEU A 375 5.54 -43.42 4.19
C LEU A 375 4.80 -44.47 5.02
N GLU A 376 3.52 -44.23 5.34
CA GLU A 376 2.73 -45.09 6.23
C GLU A 376 1.33 -45.36 5.65
N HIS A 377 1.20 -45.51 4.33
CA HIS A 377 -0.07 -45.93 3.71
C HIS A 377 -0.36 -47.42 3.98
N GLY A 378 -1.65 -47.75 4.07
CA GLY A 378 -2.17 -49.06 4.42
C GLY A 378 -3.09 -49.04 5.64
N GLY A 379 -3.77 -50.17 5.88
CA GLY A 379 -4.65 -50.34 7.03
C GLY A 379 -3.89 -50.61 8.34
N ASP A 380 -4.55 -50.32 9.47
CA ASP A 380 -4.03 -50.58 10.82
C ASP A 380 -4.02 -52.08 11.21
N ASP A 381 -4.57 -52.96 10.36
CA ASP A 381 -4.69 -54.40 10.61
C ASP A 381 -3.55 -55.20 9.95
N LEU A 382 -3.16 -56.32 10.57
CA LEU A 382 -2.07 -57.21 10.13
C LEU A 382 -2.29 -57.83 8.75
N LEU A 383 -3.53 -57.83 8.27
CA LEU A 383 -3.95 -58.38 6.97
C LEU A 383 -4.21 -57.30 5.91
N ALA A 384 -4.02 -56.02 6.25
CA ALA A 384 -4.23 -54.94 5.29
C ALA A 384 -3.12 -54.94 4.23
N GLU A 385 -3.53 -54.91 2.96
CA GLU A 385 -2.60 -54.70 1.85
C GLU A 385 -1.94 -53.33 2.02
N ARG A 386 -0.60 -53.32 2.05
CA ARG A 386 0.20 -52.11 2.05
C ARG A 386 0.68 -51.84 0.64
N PRO A 387 0.48 -50.63 0.10
CA PRO A 387 0.99 -50.31 -1.21
C PRO A 387 2.52 -50.22 -1.19
N ASP A 388 3.12 -50.28 -2.38
CA ASP A 388 4.56 -50.09 -2.52
C ASP A 388 4.96 -48.70 -2.03
N GLN A 389 5.82 -48.64 -1.02
CA GLN A 389 6.34 -47.41 -0.43
C GLN A 389 7.72 -47.65 0.18
N LEU A 390 8.55 -46.61 0.22
CA LEU A 390 9.88 -46.69 0.80
C LEU A 390 9.81 -46.76 2.34
N PRO A 391 10.81 -47.37 3.02
CA PRO A 391 10.90 -47.30 4.46
C PRO A 391 10.98 -45.86 4.97
N SER A 392 10.14 -45.49 5.93
CA SER A 392 10.03 -44.12 6.46
C SER A 392 11.37 -43.52 6.89
N GLU A 393 12.19 -44.29 7.61
CA GLU A 393 13.51 -43.84 8.09
C GLU A 393 14.51 -43.57 6.95
N LEU A 394 14.41 -44.32 5.84
CA LEU A 394 15.24 -44.11 4.66
C LEU A 394 14.89 -42.78 3.98
N VAL A 395 13.59 -42.53 3.79
CA VAL A 395 13.11 -41.28 3.17
C VAL A 395 13.47 -40.08 4.02
N LEU A 396 13.18 -40.12 5.32
CA LEU A 396 13.48 -39.04 6.26
C LEU A 396 14.99 -38.78 6.35
N GLY A 397 15.81 -39.84 6.36
CA GLY A 397 17.26 -39.72 6.33
C GLY A 397 17.80 -39.05 5.07
N LYS A 398 17.21 -39.33 3.90
CA LYS A 398 17.58 -38.71 2.62
C LYS A 398 17.06 -37.27 2.46
N LEU A 399 15.86 -36.97 2.95
CA LEU A 399 15.29 -35.62 2.90
C LEU A 399 15.91 -34.66 3.91
N LYS A 400 16.39 -35.16 5.06
CA LYS A 400 16.91 -34.33 6.14
C LYS A 400 17.98 -33.32 5.67
N PRO A 401 19.04 -33.70 4.92
CA PRO A 401 20.01 -32.74 4.42
C PRO A 401 19.40 -31.60 3.60
N LEU A 402 18.43 -31.90 2.73
CA LEU A 402 17.73 -30.91 1.90
C LEU A 402 16.87 -29.96 2.75
N LEU A 403 16.11 -30.51 3.69
CA LEU A 403 15.17 -29.77 4.52
C LEU A 403 15.88 -28.88 5.56
N GLU A 404 17.11 -29.21 5.95
CA GLU A 404 17.94 -28.40 6.85
C GLU A 404 18.96 -27.49 6.12
N ASP A 405 19.07 -27.61 4.78
CA ASP A 405 20.06 -26.84 4.01
C ASP A 405 19.71 -25.34 3.96
N PRO A 406 20.60 -24.43 4.43
CA PRO A 406 20.40 -23.00 4.34
C PRO A 406 20.34 -22.45 2.91
N ALA A 407 20.84 -23.18 1.91
CA ALA A 407 20.82 -22.79 0.51
C ALA A 407 19.50 -23.11 -0.22
N VAL A 408 18.62 -23.90 0.40
CA VAL A 408 17.33 -24.30 -0.18
C VAL A 408 16.20 -23.70 0.63
N LEU A 409 15.38 -22.84 0.03
CA LEU A 409 14.20 -22.27 0.68
C LEU A 409 13.05 -23.28 0.70
N LYS A 410 12.47 -23.56 1.87
CA LYS A 410 11.27 -24.40 2.01
C LYS A 410 10.04 -23.51 2.05
N ILE A 411 9.11 -23.71 1.13
CA ILE A 411 7.88 -22.91 1.03
C ILE A 411 6.72 -23.79 1.48
N GLY A 412 5.87 -23.32 2.39
CA GLY A 412 4.68 -24.06 2.80
C GLY A 412 3.48 -23.16 3.04
N HIS A 413 2.36 -23.77 3.41
CA HIS A 413 1.16 -23.07 3.87
C HIS A 413 0.79 -23.60 5.25
N ASN A 414 0.72 -22.74 6.28
CA ASN A 414 0.57 -23.20 7.67
C ASN A 414 1.74 -24.11 8.12
N LEU A 415 2.95 -23.78 7.70
CA LEU A 415 4.17 -24.59 7.83
C LEU A 415 4.52 -24.94 9.28
N LYS A 416 4.00 -24.19 10.25
CA LYS A 416 4.11 -24.53 11.68
C LYS A 416 3.65 -25.97 11.96
N PHE A 417 2.61 -26.46 11.27
CA PHE A 417 2.12 -27.82 11.45
C PHE A 417 3.17 -28.85 11.01
N ASP A 418 3.65 -28.72 9.78
CA ASP A 418 4.66 -29.59 9.16
C ASP A 418 5.97 -29.57 9.93
N TRP A 419 6.38 -28.37 10.35
CA TRP A 419 7.57 -28.16 11.16
C TRP A 419 7.52 -28.97 12.46
N VAL A 420 6.40 -28.97 13.19
CA VAL A 420 6.28 -29.76 14.42
C VAL A 420 6.32 -31.27 14.12
N VAL A 421 5.65 -31.72 13.07
CA VAL A 421 5.60 -33.14 12.67
C VAL A 421 7.00 -33.65 12.29
N LEU A 422 7.74 -32.89 11.47
CA LEU A 422 9.09 -33.24 11.03
C LEU A 422 10.13 -33.09 12.14
N ASN A 423 10.00 -32.09 13.01
CA ASN A 423 10.90 -31.90 14.15
C ASN A 423 10.81 -33.07 15.14
N ARG A 424 9.62 -33.66 15.34
CA ARG A 424 9.45 -34.90 16.12
C ARG A 424 10.17 -36.11 15.53
N ARG A 425 10.50 -36.06 14.23
CA ARG A 425 11.31 -37.05 13.51
C ARG A 425 12.78 -36.62 13.39
N GLY A 426 13.19 -35.57 14.09
CA GLY A 426 14.56 -35.10 14.13
C GLY A 426 15.00 -34.31 12.89
N ILE A 427 14.06 -33.72 12.15
CA ILE A 427 14.35 -32.84 11.00
C ILE A 427 13.96 -31.41 11.37
N CYS A 428 14.94 -30.50 11.42
CA CYS A 428 14.74 -29.10 11.72
C CYS A 428 14.62 -28.27 10.43
N VAL A 429 13.39 -28.15 9.90
CA VAL A 429 13.16 -27.45 8.62
C VAL A 429 13.61 -25.98 8.71
N GLY A 430 14.44 -25.54 7.75
CA GLY A 430 14.82 -24.13 7.59
C GLY A 430 15.88 -23.91 6.51
N PRO A 431 15.97 -22.70 5.92
CA PRO A 431 15.08 -21.54 6.02
C PRO A 431 13.74 -21.78 5.33
N TYR A 432 12.73 -21.00 5.69
CA TYR A 432 11.39 -21.20 5.21
C TYR A 432 10.58 -19.93 5.00
N ASP A 433 9.58 -20.05 4.14
CA ASP A 433 8.54 -19.08 3.85
C ASP A 433 7.16 -19.72 4.07
N ASP A 434 6.23 -19.00 4.71
CA ASP A 434 4.87 -19.48 4.98
C ASP A 434 3.83 -18.58 4.31
N THR A 435 3.19 -19.12 3.27
CA THR A 435 2.22 -18.40 2.45
C THR A 435 0.98 -17.96 3.23
N LEU A 436 0.60 -18.68 4.30
CA LEU A 436 -0.49 -18.27 5.19
C LEU A 436 -0.14 -16.96 5.89
N VAL A 437 1.07 -16.89 6.46
CA VAL A 437 1.56 -15.71 7.19
C VAL A 437 1.81 -14.55 6.22
N MET A 438 2.33 -14.83 5.03
CA MET A 438 2.47 -13.83 3.98
C MET A 438 1.12 -13.23 3.57
N SER A 439 0.12 -14.08 3.31
CA SER A 439 -1.24 -13.65 2.97
C SER A 439 -1.83 -12.78 4.08
N PHE A 440 -1.69 -13.21 5.34
CA PHE A 440 -2.15 -12.44 6.49
C PHE A 440 -1.49 -11.07 6.58
N ASN A 441 -0.17 -10.97 6.37
CA ASN A 441 0.55 -9.69 6.43
C ASN A 441 0.16 -8.74 5.30
N LEU A 442 -0.23 -9.26 4.14
CA LEU A 442 -0.66 -8.47 2.98
C LEU A 442 -2.11 -7.96 3.11
N ASP A 443 -2.98 -8.71 3.79
CA ASP A 443 -4.41 -8.40 3.94
C ASP A 443 -4.84 -8.45 5.42
N ALA A 444 -4.04 -7.82 6.29
CA ALA A 444 -4.27 -7.83 7.74
C ALA A 444 -5.56 -7.05 8.08
N GLY A 445 -6.63 -7.76 8.44
CA GLY A 445 -7.93 -7.19 8.78
C GLY A 445 -8.96 -7.19 7.64
N GLY A 446 -8.63 -7.80 6.50
CA GLY A 446 -9.61 -8.11 5.46
C GLY A 446 -10.67 -9.12 5.93
N LEU A 447 -11.84 -9.11 5.28
CA LEU A 447 -12.88 -10.13 5.48
C LEU A 447 -12.57 -11.45 4.76
N ASN A 448 -11.45 -11.52 4.04
CA ASN A 448 -11.07 -12.64 3.19
C ASN A 448 -10.46 -13.77 4.01
N SER A 449 -10.74 -15.01 3.62
CA SER A 449 -10.08 -16.19 4.16
C SER A 449 -8.64 -16.27 3.71
N HIS A 450 -7.76 -16.76 4.58
CA HIS A 450 -6.37 -17.05 4.27
C HIS A 450 -6.12 -18.55 4.09
N ALA A 451 -7.17 -19.38 4.04
CA ALA A 451 -7.02 -20.80 3.76
C ALA A 451 -6.46 -21.00 2.34
N MET A 452 -5.63 -22.03 2.16
CA MET A 452 -4.97 -22.33 0.91
C MET A 452 -5.94 -22.40 -0.28
N ASP A 453 -7.05 -23.14 -0.16
CA ASP A 453 -8.05 -23.30 -1.22
C ASP A 453 -8.62 -21.95 -1.68
N ASP A 454 -8.91 -21.06 -0.73
CA ASP A 454 -9.45 -19.72 -1.03
C ASP A 454 -8.39 -18.85 -1.71
N LEU A 455 -7.12 -18.98 -1.30
CA LEU A 455 -6.00 -18.28 -1.93
C LEU A 455 -5.70 -18.82 -3.34
N ALA A 456 -5.74 -20.13 -3.55
CA ALA A 456 -5.59 -20.75 -4.86
C ALA A 456 -6.69 -20.29 -5.81
N LYS A 457 -7.95 -20.24 -5.34
CA LYS A 457 -9.07 -19.72 -6.14
C LYS A 457 -8.90 -18.23 -6.46
N LYS A 458 -8.50 -17.42 -5.46
CA LYS A 458 -8.33 -15.97 -5.61
C LYS A 458 -7.18 -15.61 -6.54
N HIS A 459 -6.05 -16.30 -6.44
CA HIS A 459 -4.80 -15.91 -7.09
C HIS A 459 -4.53 -16.70 -8.38
N LEU A 460 -5.02 -17.94 -8.50
CA LEU A 460 -4.74 -18.84 -9.61
C LEU A 460 -6.00 -19.27 -10.38
N ASP A 461 -7.19 -18.83 -9.95
CA ASP A 461 -8.49 -19.29 -10.44
C ASP A 461 -8.63 -20.83 -10.43
N HIS A 462 -7.97 -21.48 -9.46
CA HIS A 462 -7.93 -22.93 -9.32
C HIS A 462 -8.81 -23.42 -8.17
N GLU A 463 -9.51 -24.53 -8.38
CA GLU A 463 -10.29 -25.20 -7.34
C GLU A 463 -9.55 -26.46 -6.90
N CYS A 464 -8.98 -26.42 -5.70
CA CYS A 464 -8.26 -27.55 -5.10
C CYS A 464 -9.22 -28.70 -4.76
N LEU A 465 -8.70 -29.93 -4.79
CA LEU A 465 -9.38 -31.10 -4.24
C LEU A 465 -9.56 -30.89 -2.75
N THR A 466 -10.76 -31.18 -2.26
CA THR A 466 -11.03 -31.09 -0.83
C THR A 466 -10.70 -32.40 -0.14
N TYR A 467 -10.24 -32.34 1.11
CA TYR A 467 -10.05 -33.53 1.96
C TYR A 467 -11.29 -34.43 2.01
N LYS A 468 -12.49 -33.86 1.90
CA LYS A 468 -13.76 -34.61 1.88
C LYS A 468 -13.97 -35.43 0.61
N GLU A 469 -13.47 -34.97 -0.54
CA GLU A 469 -13.55 -35.71 -1.80
C GLU A 469 -12.59 -36.89 -1.82
N VAL A 470 -11.51 -36.81 -1.06
CA VAL A 470 -10.47 -37.85 -0.97
C VAL A 470 -10.78 -38.86 0.13
N CYS A 471 -11.10 -38.37 1.33
CA CYS A 471 -11.32 -39.21 2.51
C CYS A 471 -12.79 -39.50 2.81
N GLY A 472 -13.75 -38.90 2.09
CA GLY A 472 -15.17 -39.02 2.36
C GLY A 472 -15.64 -38.18 3.55
N THR A 473 -16.87 -38.44 4.01
CA THR A 473 -17.54 -37.64 5.07
C THR A 473 -18.26 -38.50 6.09
N GLY A 474 -18.45 -37.95 7.29
CA GLY A 474 -19.24 -38.58 8.37
C GLY A 474 -18.63 -39.88 8.89
N GLN A 475 -19.48 -40.84 9.28
CA GLN A 475 -19.03 -42.12 9.84
C GLN A 475 -18.28 -43.02 8.85
N LYS A 476 -18.34 -42.71 7.54
CA LYS A 476 -17.62 -43.43 6.49
C LYS A 476 -16.31 -42.74 6.08
N GLN A 477 -15.95 -41.65 6.76
CA GLN A 477 -14.69 -40.96 6.48
C GLN A 477 -13.52 -41.88 6.86
N ILE A 478 -12.64 -42.11 5.90
CA ILE A 478 -11.38 -42.85 6.09
C ILE A 478 -10.28 -41.90 6.54
N LYS A 479 -9.21 -42.45 7.12
CA LYS A 479 -7.99 -41.69 7.40
C LYS A 479 -7.15 -41.55 6.12
N PHE A 480 -6.28 -40.55 6.07
CA PHE A 480 -5.47 -40.30 4.89
C PHE A 480 -4.57 -41.50 4.51
N ASN A 481 -4.07 -42.26 5.48
CA ASN A 481 -3.28 -43.47 5.24
C ASN A 481 -4.05 -44.61 4.56
N GLN A 482 -5.37 -44.51 4.44
CA GLN A 482 -6.23 -45.51 3.80
C GLN A 482 -6.65 -45.07 2.38
N VAL A 483 -6.23 -43.88 1.95
CA VAL A 483 -6.53 -43.34 0.63
C VAL A 483 -5.67 -44.09 -0.41
N PRO A 484 -6.25 -44.53 -1.54
CA PRO A 484 -5.47 -45.10 -2.64
C PRO A 484 -4.36 -44.14 -3.11
N LEU A 485 -3.15 -44.67 -3.39
CA LEU A 485 -1.98 -43.85 -3.66
C LEU A 485 -2.13 -42.88 -4.85
N ASP A 486 -2.87 -43.28 -5.88
CA ASP A 486 -3.18 -42.41 -7.03
C ASP A 486 -3.95 -41.16 -6.58
N ARG A 487 -5.00 -41.34 -5.78
CA ARG A 487 -5.82 -40.24 -5.25
C ARG A 487 -5.10 -39.45 -4.17
N ALA A 488 -4.29 -40.10 -3.34
CA ALA A 488 -3.45 -39.42 -2.36
C ALA A 488 -2.40 -38.54 -3.04
N THR A 489 -1.83 -39.01 -4.16
CA THR A 489 -0.85 -38.25 -4.95
C THR A 489 -1.49 -37.04 -5.60
N GLU A 490 -2.66 -37.19 -6.22
CA GLU A 490 -3.37 -36.05 -6.84
C GLU A 490 -3.69 -34.94 -5.83
N TYR A 491 -4.06 -35.30 -4.61
CA TYR A 491 -4.40 -34.34 -3.53
C TYR A 491 -3.14 -33.73 -2.92
N ALA A 492 -2.26 -34.56 -2.37
CA ALA A 492 -1.15 -34.08 -1.56
C ALA A 492 -0.11 -33.32 -2.40
N ALA A 493 0.08 -33.71 -3.67
CA ALA A 493 0.97 -32.99 -4.59
C ALA A 493 0.31 -31.74 -5.22
N GLU A 494 -1.00 -31.54 -5.05
CA GLU A 494 -1.68 -30.27 -5.38
C GLU A 494 -1.55 -29.25 -4.26
N ASP A 495 -1.57 -29.71 -3.00
CA ASP A 495 -1.40 -28.88 -1.80
C ASP A 495 0.02 -28.28 -1.68
N ALA A 496 1.05 -28.99 -2.18
CA ALA A 496 2.44 -28.53 -2.26
C ALA A 496 2.72 -27.80 -3.58
#